data_AF-A0A2R6QWR0-F1
#
_entry.id   AF-A0A2R6QWR0-F1
#
_cell.length_a   1.000
_cell.length_b   1.000
_cell.length_c   1.000
_cell.angle_alpha   90.00
_cell.angle_beta   90.00
_cell.angle_gamma   90.00
#
_symmetry.space_group_name_H-M   'P 1'
#
loop_
_entity.id
_entity.type
_entity.pdbx_description
1 polymer ?
#
loop_
_entity_poly.entity_id
_entity_poly.type
_entity_poly.pdbx_seq_one_letter_code
_entity_poly.pdbx_strand_id
1 'polypeptide(L)'
;MAGLLPGEASHHGMYEVGPYKFSQEKPEDGGRWYFSRKEIEENSPSRLDGIDLKKETYLRKSYCTFLQDLGMRLKVPQVTIATAIIFCHRFFLRQSHAKNDRRVSY
;
A
#
# COMPACT_ATOMS: atom_id res chain seq x y z
N MET A 1 -39.27 -43.35 17.28
CA MET A 1 -39.50 -43.74 15.88
C MET A 1 -39.97 -42.51 15.11
N ALA A 2 -39.54 -42.39 13.87
CA ALA A 2 -39.44 -41.17 13.07
C ALA A 2 -40.76 -40.55 12.57
N GLY A 3 -40.63 -39.31 12.11
CA GLY A 3 -41.53 -38.64 11.15
C GLY A 3 -41.96 -37.25 11.64
N LEU A 4 -41.97 -36.16 10.89
CA LEU A 4 -41.62 -35.82 9.50
C LEU A 4 -41.38 -34.29 9.49
N LEU A 5 -40.51 -33.77 8.61
CA LEU A 5 -40.55 -32.37 8.20
C LEU A 5 -41.49 -32.21 7.00
N PRO A 6 -42.25 -31.10 6.97
CA PRO A 6 -42.57 -30.43 5.71
C PRO A 6 -42.12 -28.96 5.80
N GLY A 7 -41.35 -28.52 4.80
CA GLY A 7 -40.99 -27.12 4.60
C GLY A 7 -42.14 -26.30 4.03
N GLU A 8 -42.05 -24.98 4.15
CA GLU A 8 -42.84 -23.98 3.43
C GLU A 8 -42.00 -22.69 3.32
N ALA A 9 -42.24 -21.96 2.24
CA ALA A 9 -41.38 -20.92 1.68
C ALA A 9 -41.65 -19.50 2.21
N SER A 10 -40.60 -18.67 2.08
CA SER A 10 -40.54 -17.22 1.86
C SER A 10 -41.78 -16.36 2.16
N HIS A 11 -41.67 -15.47 3.16
CA HIS A 11 -42.44 -14.24 3.21
C HIS A 11 -41.54 -13.01 3.37
N HIS A 12 -41.76 -12.11 2.42
CA HIS A 12 -41.26 -10.76 2.24
C HIS A 12 -41.42 -9.91 3.52
N GLY A 13 -40.38 -9.18 3.91
CA GLY A 13 -40.43 -8.19 4.99
C GLY A 13 -39.37 -7.12 4.77
N MET A 14 -39.77 -6.01 4.15
CA MET A 14 -38.94 -4.81 4.04
C MET A 14 -38.73 -4.21 5.42
N TYR A 15 -37.48 -3.97 5.81
CA TYR A 15 -37.14 -3.10 6.92
C TYR A 15 -36.32 -1.92 6.38
N GLU A 16 -36.93 -0.75 6.41
CA GLU A 16 -36.26 0.54 6.29
C GLU A 16 -35.37 0.74 7.53
N VAL A 17 -34.06 0.76 7.36
CA VAL A 17 -33.10 1.15 8.42
C VAL A 17 -32.31 2.34 7.92
N GLY A 18 -32.43 3.43 8.68
CA GLY A 18 -31.91 4.77 8.38
C GLY A 18 -30.39 4.87 8.24
N PRO A 19 -29.86 6.11 8.10
CA PRO A 19 -28.49 6.31 7.64
C PRO A 19 -27.52 5.89 8.74
N TYR A 20 -26.94 4.70 8.59
CA TYR A 20 -25.81 4.28 9.37
C TYR A 20 -24.67 5.28 9.11
N LYS A 21 -24.41 6.15 10.09
CA LYS A 21 -23.18 6.94 10.10
C LYS A 21 -22.05 5.95 10.28
N PHE A 22 -21.33 5.66 9.19
CA PHE A 22 -20.05 4.96 9.24
C PHE A 22 -19.09 5.82 10.07
N SER A 23 -18.97 5.51 11.35
CA SER A 23 -17.91 6.06 12.18
C SER A 23 -16.61 5.57 11.58
N GLN A 24 -15.79 6.50 11.07
CA GLN A 24 -14.44 6.20 10.63
C GLN A 24 -13.63 5.76 11.86
N GLU A 25 -13.65 4.45 12.13
CA GLU A 25 -12.65 3.83 12.98
C GLU A 25 -11.32 4.03 12.28
N LYS A 26 -10.48 4.87 12.88
CA LYS A 26 -9.14 5.20 12.37
C LYS A 26 -8.29 3.94 12.57
N PRO A 27 -7.96 3.18 11.51
CA PRO A 27 -7.22 1.95 11.70
C PRO A 27 -5.82 2.34 12.16
N GLU A 28 -5.37 1.67 13.21
CA GLU A 28 -3.99 1.65 13.69
C GLU A 28 -3.01 1.67 12.50
N ASP A 29 -2.08 2.62 12.47
CA ASP A 29 -1.19 2.94 11.33
C ASP A 29 -0.28 1.76 10.87
N GLY A 30 -0.27 0.63 11.59
CA GLY A 30 0.55 -0.55 11.28
C GLY A 30 0.06 -1.40 10.10
N GLY A 31 -1.21 -1.29 9.70
CA GLY A 31 -1.83 -2.23 8.75
C GLY A 31 -1.98 -1.73 7.30
N ARG A 32 -2.02 -0.42 7.07
CA ARG A 32 -2.40 0.13 5.75
C ARG A 32 -1.19 0.36 4.85
N TRP A 33 -1.06 -0.49 3.81
CA TRP A 33 0.01 -0.40 2.80
C TRP A 33 -0.49 -0.10 1.39
N TYR A 34 -1.79 0.12 1.25
CA TYR A 34 -2.43 0.53 0.02
C TYR A 34 -2.85 1.99 0.15
N PHE A 35 -2.39 2.80 -0.81
CA PHE A 35 -2.59 4.24 -0.83
C PHE A 35 -3.26 4.63 -2.13
N SER A 36 -4.11 5.64 -2.08
CA SER A 36 -4.67 6.24 -3.29
C SER A 36 -3.58 6.94 -4.10
N ARG A 37 -3.82 7.11 -5.40
CA ARG A 37 -2.94 7.91 -6.28
C ARG A 37 -2.68 9.29 -5.69
N LYS A 38 -3.73 9.96 -5.20
CA LYS A 38 -3.64 11.30 -4.60
C LYS A 38 -2.71 11.33 -3.39
N GLU A 39 -2.84 10.35 -2.48
CA GLU A 39 -1.94 10.23 -1.33
C GLU A 39 -0.47 10.04 -1.75
N ILE A 40 -0.23 9.23 -2.79
CA ILE A 40 1.11 8.95 -3.30
C ILE A 40 1.73 10.14 -4.04
N GLU A 41 0.94 10.90 -4.79
CA GLU A 41 1.39 11.98 -5.66
C GLU A 41 1.48 13.34 -4.95
N GLU A 42 0.61 13.61 -3.98
CA GLU A 42 0.48 14.91 -3.30
C GLU A 42 0.96 14.89 -1.84
N ASN A 43 0.82 13.77 -1.13
CA ASN A 43 1.01 13.70 0.33
C ASN A 43 2.18 12.79 0.76
N SER A 44 3.12 12.50 -0.14
CA SER A 44 4.31 11.70 0.21
C SER A 44 5.22 12.45 1.19
N PRO A 45 5.95 11.76 2.08
CA PRO A 45 6.97 12.39 2.92
C PRO A 45 8.03 13.18 2.12
N SER A 46 8.37 12.69 0.92
CA SER A 46 9.24 13.39 -0.02
C SER A 46 8.65 14.70 -0.54
N ARG A 47 7.34 14.75 -0.78
CA ARG A 47 6.67 15.98 -1.20
C ARG A 47 6.71 17.04 -0.11
N LEU A 48 6.48 16.64 1.13
CA LEU A 48 6.57 17.53 2.30
C LEU A 48 7.99 18.10 2.50
N ASP A 49 9.03 17.33 2.15
CA ASP A 49 10.43 17.77 2.18
C ASP A 49 10.89 18.46 0.87
N GLY A 50 9.96 18.89 0.01
CA GLY A 50 10.26 19.72 -1.16
C GLY A 50 10.74 18.98 -2.41
N ILE A 51 10.61 17.65 -2.48
CA ILE A 51 10.86 16.89 -3.71
C ILE A 51 9.61 16.92 -4.57
N ASP A 52 9.73 17.45 -5.78
CA ASP A 52 8.66 17.50 -6.77
C ASP A 52 8.29 16.12 -7.33
N LEU A 53 7.10 16.01 -7.91
CA LEU A 53 6.57 14.73 -8.41
C LEU A 53 7.48 14.09 -9.46
N LYS A 54 8.08 14.88 -10.35
CA LYS A 54 8.91 14.38 -11.44
C LYS A 54 10.20 13.79 -10.87
N LYS A 55 10.85 14.50 -9.94
CA LYS A 55 12.05 13.99 -9.26
C LYS A 55 11.76 12.77 -8.40
N GLU A 56 10.67 12.77 -7.63
CA GLU A 56 10.29 11.60 -6.82
C GLU A 56 9.99 10.38 -7.69
N THR A 57 9.28 10.56 -8.81
CA THR A 57 9.02 9.50 -9.79
C THR A 57 10.31 8.93 -10.38
N TYR A 58 11.27 9.80 -10.71
CA TYR A 58 12.58 9.38 -11.19
C TYR A 58 13.34 8.58 -10.14
N LEU A 59 13.37 9.02 -8.89
CA LEU A 59 14.04 8.32 -7.79
C LEU A 59 13.42 6.94 -7.57
N ARG A 60 12.09 6.84 -7.60
CA ARG A 60 11.37 5.56 -7.50
C ARG A 60 11.77 4.58 -8.59
N LYS A 61 11.84 5.04 -9.84
CA LYS A 61 12.32 4.21 -10.95
C LYS A 61 13.80 3.83 -10.77
N SER A 62 14.63 4.77 -10.34
CA SER A 62 16.07 4.57 -10.22
C SER A 62 16.45 3.48 -9.20
N TYR A 63 15.81 3.42 -8.03
CA TYR A 63 16.12 2.34 -7.09
C TYR A 63 15.59 0.98 -7.57
N CYS A 64 14.46 0.93 -8.29
CA CYS A 64 13.95 -0.33 -8.87
C CYS A 64 14.95 -0.92 -9.86
N THR A 65 15.45 -0.10 -10.79
CA THR A 65 16.49 -0.51 -11.74
C THR A 65 17.76 -0.94 -11.01
N PHE A 66 18.21 -0.15 -10.03
CA PHE A 66 19.41 -0.48 -9.25
C PHE A 66 19.29 -1.83 -8.53
N LEU A 67 18.17 -2.09 -7.86
CA LEU A 67 17.94 -3.35 -7.14
C LEU A 67 17.83 -4.54 -8.10
N GLN A 68 17.20 -4.35 -9.27
CA GLN A 68 17.13 -5.36 -10.31
C GLN A 68 18.54 -5.72 -10.81
N ASP A 69 19.33 -4.73 -11.21
CA ASP A 69 20.68 -4.93 -11.73
C ASP A 69 21.60 -5.55 -10.66
N LEU A 70 21.50 -5.08 -9.41
CA LEU A 70 22.24 -5.62 -8.28
C LEU A 70 21.87 -7.09 -8.04
N GLY A 71 20.58 -7.41 -7.98
CA GLY A 71 20.11 -8.75 -7.74
C GLY A 71 20.52 -9.74 -8.83
N MET A 72 20.43 -9.31 -10.10
CA MET A 72 20.91 -10.07 -11.25
C MET A 72 22.41 -10.37 -11.15
N ARG A 73 23.23 -9.37 -10.80
CA ARG A 73 24.69 -9.52 -10.62
C ARG A 73 25.05 -10.43 -9.45
N LEU A 74 24.29 -10.38 -8.37
CA LEU A 74 24.43 -11.27 -7.21
C LEU A 74 23.82 -12.65 -7.44
N LYS A 75 23.13 -12.87 -8.57
CA LYS A 75 22.46 -14.14 -8.93
C LYS A 75 21.44 -14.60 -7.88
N VAL A 76 20.74 -13.67 -7.23
CA VAL A 76 19.65 -14.01 -6.30
C VAL A 76 18.34 -14.29 -7.04
N PRO A 77 17.41 -15.08 -6.47
CA PRO A 77 16.11 -15.34 -7.09
C PRO A 77 15.30 -14.05 -7.35
N GLN A 78 14.51 -14.01 -8.42
CA GLN A 78 13.68 -12.85 -8.77
C GLN A 78 12.67 -12.50 -7.66
N VAL A 79 12.18 -13.49 -6.91
CA VAL A 79 11.33 -13.26 -5.72
C VAL A 79 12.06 -12.39 -4.70
N THR A 80 13.33 -12.64 -4.43
CA THR A 80 14.14 -11.84 -3.49
C THR A 80 14.30 -10.41 -3.96
N ILE A 81 14.54 -10.21 -5.26
CA ILE A 81 14.65 -8.88 -5.88
C ILE A 81 13.32 -8.12 -5.76
N ALA A 82 12.21 -8.78 -6.09
CA ALA A 82 10.88 -8.21 -5.97
C ALA A 82 10.55 -7.83 -4.52
N THR A 83 10.88 -8.68 -3.55
CA THR A 83 10.72 -8.38 -2.12
C THR A 83 11.52 -7.14 -1.71
N ALA A 84 12.77 -7.02 -2.15
CA ALA A 84 13.60 -5.84 -1.85
C ALA A 84 13.01 -4.55 -2.45
N ILE A 85 12.52 -4.61 -3.70
CA ILE A 85 11.84 -3.48 -4.36
C ILE A 85 10.61 -3.05 -3.56
N ILE A 86 9.78 -4.00 -3.12
CA ILE A 86 8.59 -3.71 -2.29
C ILE A 86 8.99 -3.08 -0.95
N PHE A 87 10.06 -3.54 -0.32
CA PHE A 87 10.58 -2.90 0.90
C PHE A 87 11.02 -1.46 0.64
N CYS A 88 11.71 -1.18 -0.46
CA CYS A 88 12.06 0.19 -0.83
C CYS A 88 10.83 1.07 -1.11
N HIS A 89 9.82 0.56 -1.82
CA HIS A 89 8.57 1.29 -2.00
C HIS A 89 7.90 1.63 -0.66
N ARG A 90 7.77 0.64 0.23
CA ARG A 90 7.17 0.81 1.56
C ARG A 90 7.95 1.78 2.43
N PHE A 91 9.28 1.71 2.37
CA PHE A 91 10.16 2.63 3.08
C PHE A 91 9.90 4.07 2.64
N PHE A 92 9.93 4.36 1.35
CA PHE A 92 9.75 5.72 0.83
C PHE A 92 8.30 6.23 0.82
N LEU A 93 7.32 5.39 1.17
CA LEU A 93 5.97 5.85 1.50
C LEU A 93 5.89 6.46 2.91
N ARG A 94 6.82 6.10 3.80
CA ARG A 94 6.90 6.62 5.18
C ARG A 94 8.12 7.52 5.41
N GLN A 95 9.14 7.42 4.58
CA GLN A 95 10.39 8.15 4.67
C GLN A 95 10.62 9.00 3.43
N SER A 96 11.32 10.11 3.59
CA SER A 96 11.62 11.02 2.50
C SER A 96 12.95 10.68 1.83
N HIS A 97 12.99 10.70 0.51
CA HIS A 97 14.22 10.66 -0.26
C HIS A 97 15.19 11.82 0.05
N ALA A 98 14.70 12.99 0.49
CA ALA A 98 15.58 14.13 0.80
C ALA A 98 16.46 13.84 2.04
N LYS A 99 15.90 13.10 3.00
CA LYS A 99 16.58 12.72 4.25
C LYS A 99 17.41 11.43 4.13
N ASN A 100 17.24 10.69 3.04
CA ASN A 100 17.81 9.36 2.84
C ASN A 100 18.55 9.28 1.49
N ASP A 101 19.23 10.36 1.09
CA ASP A 101 19.96 10.39 -0.17
C ASP A 101 21.12 9.38 -0.13
N ARG A 102 21.05 8.36 -1.00
CA ARG A 102 22.08 7.34 -1.16
C ARG A 102 23.46 7.88 -1.54
N ARG A 103 23.55 9.14 -2.01
CA ARG A 103 24.79 9.77 -2.49
C ARG A 103 25.47 10.66 -1.45
N VAL A 104 24.83 10.92 -0.32
CA VAL A 104 25.37 11.77 0.74
C VAL A 104 25.57 10.90 1.99
N SER A 105 26.74 10.28 2.11
CA SER A 105 27.27 9.84 3.41
C SER A 105 28.05 11.00 4.02
N TYR A 106 27.76 11.30 5.28
CA TYR A 106 28.63 12.14 6.13
C TYR A 106 29.89 11.37 6.51
#